data_AF-A0A845GDU5-F1
#
_entry.id   AF-A0A845GDU5-F1
#
_cell.length_a   1.000
_cell.length_b   1.000
_cell.length_c   1.000
_cell.angle_alpha   90.00
_cell.angle_beta   90.00
_cell.angle_gamma   90.00
#
_symmetry.space_group_name_H-M   'P 1'
#
loop_
_entity.id
_entity.type
_entity.pdbx_description
1 polymer ?
#
loop_
_entity_poly.entity_id
_entity_poly.type
_entity_poly.pdbx_seq_one_letter_code
_entity_poly.pdbx_strand_id
1 'polypeptide(L)'
;WVQIVDAQGRVLARSANLGAASLPASAALMARMAAGDTVFETLDHFAEEPVRIVSLPVRATPLRYTVQVAGSLDDVRHVVASASVMFLALALALLVALTVAGASITRWVFRSIDDIVGQAQRIGEANLDQRLSHPGTRDEIGHLVDTLNDMLDRIDQSFQIQRRFTSDASHELRSPLSRLRAEIEITLRRPRDAAEYVDTLRSCMEEVERLTLLVEELLALARYDAGQDRDASASTSLGEIAAAAIGRAQATAQQRQVRLTLQAAGTPVRAAIGEGAATLIVVNLLENAVKFTPAGGAVAVRVWQEGGQACLSVSDSGPGIGVDELPHLFERSAGIKVPDVATLVAKLRTEAKVI
;
A
#
# COMPACT_ATOMS: atom_id res chain seq x y z
N TRP A 1 22.43 51.77 56.69
CA TRP A 1 23.37 52.37 57.66
C TRP A 1 24.13 53.54 57.05
N VAL A 2 24.54 54.52 57.86
CA VAL A 2 25.30 55.70 57.41
C VAL A 2 26.47 55.97 58.37
N GLN A 3 27.64 56.25 57.81
CA GLN A 3 28.85 56.64 58.56
C GLN A 3 29.52 57.84 57.87
N ILE A 4 29.94 58.83 58.65
CA ILE A 4 30.69 59.98 58.15
C ILE A 4 32.11 59.88 58.70
N VAL A 5 33.11 59.93 57.83
CA VAL A 5 34.54 59.88 58.20
C VAL A 5 35.28 61.12 57.72
N ASP A 6 36.30 61.54 58.45
CA ASP A 6 37.19 62.64 58.06
C ASP A 6 38.22 62.21 56.99
N ALA A 7 39.07 63.14 56.55
CA ALA A 7 40.11 62.89 55.55
C ALA A 7 41.19 61.89 56.01
N GLN A 8 41.27 61.60 57.32
CA GLN A 8 42.18 60.63 57.92
C GLN A 8 41.48 59.29 58.20
N GLY A 9 40.21 59.12 57.83
CA GLY A 9 39.42 57.91 58.03
C GLY A 9 38.84 57.76 59.45
N ARG A 10 38.87 58.81 60.29
CA ARG A 10 38.27 58.78 61.63
C ARG A 10 36.77 59.02 61.53
N VAL A 11 35.99 58.23 62.27
CA VAL A 11 34.53 58.34 62.30
C VAL A 11 34.10 59.60 63.05
N LEU A 12 33.46 60.54 62.33
CA LEU A 12 32.91 61.78 62.86
C LEU A 12 31.46 61.60 63.36
N ALA A 13 30.66 60.83 62.63
CA ALA A 13 29.27 60.54 62.98
C ALA A 13 28.84 59.19 62.40
N ARG A 14 27.84 58.57 63.02
CA ARG A 14 27.23 57.32 62.53
C ARG A 14 25.74 57.28 62.86
N SER A 15 24.97 56.60 62.03
CA SER A 15 23.55 56.36 62.28
C SER A 15 23.36 55.37 63.43
N ALA A 16 22.34 55.59 64.26
CA ALA A 16 22.09 54.77 65.46
C ALA A 16 21.89 53.27 65.15
N ASN A 17 21.33 52.95 63.98
CA ASN A 17 21.13 51.57 63.52
C ASN A 17 22.43 50.83 63.13
N LEU A 18 23.59 51.51 63.07
CA LEU A 18 24.90 50.88 62.83
C LEU A 18 25.51 50.31 64.13
N GLY A 19 24.97 50.69 65.30
CA GLY A 19 25.41 50.19 66.59
C GLY A 19 26.90 50.43 66.87
N ALA A 20 27.59 49.40 67.38
CA ALA A 20 29.02 49.44 67.67
C ALA A 20 29.92 49.14 66.46
N ALA A 21 29.36 48.65 65.35
CA ALA A 21 30.11 48.34 64.14
C ALA A 21 30.59 49.62 63.44
N SER A 22 31.65 49.51 62.65
CA SER A 22 32.20 50.61 61.84
C SER A 22 32.40 50.13 60.42
N LEU A 23 31.91 50.89 59.44
CA LEU A 23 32.20 50.61 58.04
C LEU A 23 33.71 50.82 57.80
N PRO A 24 34.36 49.98 56.98
CA PRO A 24 35.79 50.08 56.73
C PRO A 24 36.13 51.39 56.00
N ALA A 25 37.18 52.05 56.47
CA ALA A 25 37.75 53.26 55.88
C ALA A 25 39.21 53.02 55.52
N SER A 26 39.44 52.13 54.54
CA SER A 26 40.79 51.75 54.12
C SER A 26 41.56 52.94 53.53
N ALA A 27 42.89 52.93 53.63
CA ALA A 27 43.73 53.99 53.07
C ALA A 27 43.54 54.15 51.54
N ALA A 28 43.28 53.04 50.85
CA ALA A 28 42.98 53.04 49.42
C ALA A 28 41.63 53.72 49.10
N LEU A 29 40.61 53.49 49.92
CA LEU A 29 39.32 54.18 49.80
C LEU A 29 39.51 55.69 50.02
N MET A 30 40.22 56.08 51.08
CA MET A 30 40.47 57.49 51.39
C MET A 30 41.24 58.22 50.27
N ALA A 31 42.22 57.56 49.64
CA ALA A 31 42.93 58.13 48.50
C ALA A 31 42.00 58.41 47.30
N ARG A 32 41.07 57.49 47.00
CA ARG A 32 40.07 57.68 45.93
C ARG A 32 39.04 58.76 46.27
N MET A 33 38.62 58.84 47.53
CA MET A 33 37.74 59.92 48.01
C MET A 33 38.42 61.30 47.91
N ALA A 34 39.72 61.38 48.19
CA ALA A 34 40.48 62.62 48.03
C ALA A 34 40.55 63.09 46.58
N ALA A 35 40.59 62.15 45.61
CA ALA A 35 40.48 62.45 44.18
C ALA A 35 39.08 62.93 43.76
N GLY A 36 38.05 62.68 44.58
CA GLY A 36 36.66 63.05 44.29
C GLY A 36 35.83 61.94 43.65
N ASP A 37 36.34 60.71 43.60
CA ASP A 37 35.62 59.58 43.03
C ASP A 37 34.50 59.10 43.96
N THR A 38 33.40 58.58 43.38
CA THR A 38 32.43 57.78 44.13
C THR A 38 32.83 56.32 44.06
N VAL A 39 32.92 55.64 45.20
CA VAL A 39 33.36 54.24 45.28
C VAL A 39 32.22 53.36 45.77
N PHE A 40 32.02 52.24 45.06
CA PHE A 40 31.07 51.21 45.42
C PHE A 40 31.82 49.95 45.82
N GLU A 41 31.53 49.44 47.02
CA GLU A 41 32.17 48.25 47.58
C GLU A 41 31.10 47.31 48.13
N THR A 42 31.25 46.00 47.92
CA THR A 42 30.40 45.00 48.57
C THR A 42 31.22 44.32 49.63
N LEU A 43 30.74 44.31 50.87
CA LEU A 43 31.30 43.47 51.92
C LEU A 43 30.40 42.24 52.05
N ASP A 44 30.95 41.06 51.80
CA ASP A 44 30.19 39.81 51.87
C ASP A 44 29.80 39.43 53.31
N HIS A 45 30.52 39.95 54.31
CA HIS A 45 30.32 39.64 55.73
C HIS A 45 30.49 40.89 56.59
N PHE A 46 29.43 41.68 56.77
CA PHE A 46 29.41 42.81 57.69
C PHE A 46 28.23 42.65 58.65
N ALA A 47 28.54 42.46 59.95
CA ALA A 47 27.53 42.16 60.97
C ALA A 47 26.62 40.98 60.58
N GLU A 48 27.22 39.88 60.09
CA GLU A 48 26.57 38.63 59.65
C GLU A 48 25.77 38.69 58.34
N GLU A 49 25.70 39.85 57.68
CA GLU A 49 24.99 40.02 56.40
C GLU A 49 25.90 40.60 55.29
N PRO A 50 25.60 40.34 54.01
CA PRO A 50 26.26 41.01 52.91
C PRO A 50 25.71 42.43 52.74
N VAL A 51 26.59 43.42 52.62
CA VAL A 51 26.19 44.83 52.52
C VAL A 51 26.85 45.51 51.32
N ARG A 52 26.10 46.34 50.61
CA ARG A 52 26.64 47.23 49.56
C ARG A 52 26.86 48.61 50.13
N ILE A 53 28.09 49.11 50.04
CA ILE A 53 28.50 50.41 50.53
C ILE A 53 28.73 51.34 49.34
N VAL A 54 28.19 52.55 49.43
CA VAL A 54 28.50 53.68 48.56
C VAL A 54 29.22 54.73 49.38
N SER A 55 30.44 55.07 49.00
CA SER A 55 31.24 56.12 49.64
C SER A 55 31.28 57.34 48.74
N LEU A 56 30.75 58.47 49.23
CA LEU A 56 30.65 59.73 48.51
C LEU A 56 31.52 60.80 49.18
N PRO A 57 32.43 61.45 48.44
CA PRO A 57 33.21 62.55 48.97
C PRO A 57 32.38 63.83 48.99
N VAL A 58 32.35 64.51 50.14
CA VAL A 58 31.65 65.79 50.31
C VAL A 58 32.67 66.87 50.66
N ARG A 59 32.66 67.95 49.87
CA ARG A 59 33.55 69.09 50.03
C ARG A 59 32.74 70.26 50.61
N ALA A 60 32.93 70.58 51.89
CA ALA A 60 32.35 71.75 52.52
C ALA A 60 33.48 72.58 53.12
N THR A 61 34.01 73.56 52.37
CA THR A 61 35.16 74.37 52.80
C THR A 61 34.95 74.95 54.21
N PRO A 62 35.88 74.73 55.17
CA PRO A 62 37.24 74.16 55.02
C PRO A 62 37.38 72.64 55.24
N LEU A 63 36.29 71.91 55.48
CA LEU A 63 36.28 70.49 55.85
C LEU A 63 36.05 69.56 54.64
N ARG A 64 36.78 68.45 54.58
CA ARG A 64 36.55 67.34 53.65
C ARG A 64 36.11 66.12 54.46
N TYR A 65 34.94 65.58 54.15
CA TYR A 65 34.42 64.38 54.79
C TYR A 65 33.86 63.43 53.74
N THR A 66 33.85 62.14 54.08
CA THR A 66 33.27 61.09 53.25
C THR A 66 32.00 60.59 53.92
N VAL A 67 30.90 60.58 53.17
CA VAL A 67 29.64 59.97 53.60
C VAL A 67 29.57 58.57 53.03
N GLN A 68 29.58 57.57 53.90
CA GLN A 68 29.40 56.17 53.55
C GLN A 68 27.95 55.77 53.85
N VAL A 69 27.26 55.24 52.84
CA VAL A 69 25.90 54.68 52.97
C VAL A 69 25.97 53.20 52.65
N ALA A 70 25.58 52.36 53.60
CA ALA A 70 25.53 50.91 53.43
C ALA A 70 24.08 50.41 53.43
N GLY A 71 23.71 49.55 52.47
CA GLY A 71 22.43 48.84 52.43
C GLY A 71 22.65 47.33 52.51
N SER A 72 21.78 46.62 53.22
CA SER A 72 21.81 45.15 53.25
C SER A 72 21.43 44.59 51.88
N LEU A 73 22.12 43.54 51.46
CA LEU A 73 21.82 42.73 50.28
C LEU A 73 21.12 41.42 50.66
N ASP A 74 20.81 41.22 51.94
CA ASP A 74 20.24 39.98 52.43
C ASP A 74 18.87 39.68 51.80
N ASP A 75 17.97 40.68 51.76
CA ASP A 75 16.69 40.60 51.05
C ASP A 75 16.88 40.21 49.57
N VAL A 76 17.88 40.81 48.90
CA VAL A 76 18.17 40.53 47.49
C VAL A 76 18.64 39.08 47.32
N ARG A 77 19.52 38.59 48.20
CA ARG A 77 20.00 37.20 48.15
C ARG A 77 18.87 36.22 48.46
N HIS A 78 18.02 36.50 49.43
CA HIS A 78 16.86 35.66 49.76
C HIS A 78 15.86 35.56 48.61
N VAL A 79 15.58 36.67 47.92
CA VAL A 79 14.74 36.67 46.72
C VAL A 79 15.38 35.87 45.59
N VAL A 80 16.68 36.07 45.32
CA VAL A 80 17.41 35.33 44.27
C VAL A 80 17.48 33.84 44.58
N ALA A 81 17.75 33.45 45.83
CA ALA A 81 17.80 32.04 46.25
C ALA A 81 16.43 31.38 46.13
N SER A 82 15.38 32.04 46.61
CA SER A 82 13.99 31.54 46.51
C SER A 82 13.56 31.38 45.06
N ALA A 83 13.87 32.37 44.21
CA ALA A 83 13.63 32.29 42.77
C ALA A 83 14.40 31.12 42.14
N SER A 84 15.67 30.92 42.51
CA SER A 84 16.50 29.82 42.00
C SER A 84 15.93 28.45 42.34
N VAL A 85 15.48 28.25 43.59
CA VAL A 85 14.81 27.00 44.02
C VAL A 85 13.51 26.79 43.26
N MET A 86 12.73 27.85 43.08
CA MET A 86 11.46 27.79 42.35
C MET A 86 11.67 27.44 40.87
N PHE A 87 12.67 28.04 40.22
CA PHE A 87 13.06 27.70 38.84
C PHE A 87 13.58 26.27 38.71
N LEU A 88 14.38 25.81 39.66
CA LEU A 88 14.86 24.42 39.69
C LEU A 88 13.70 23.43 39.84
N ALA A 89 12.77 23.71 40.75
CA ALA A 89 11.59 22.88 40.95
C ALA A 89 10.71 22.85 39.69
N LEU A 90 10.51 24.01 39.04
CA LEU A 90 9.77 24.08 37.78
C LEU A 90 10.46 23.30 36.65
N ALA A 91 11.78 23.45 36.51
CA ALA A 91 12.56 22.72 35.51
C ALA A 91 12.48 21.20 35.72
N LEU A 92 12.57 20.74 36.98
CA LEU A 92 12.45 19.33 37.32
C LEU A 92 11.03 18.80 37.06
N ALA A 93 10.00 19.56 37.46
CA ALA A 93 8.61 19.21 37.18
C ALA A 93 8.34 19.08 35.68
N LEU A 94 8.86 20.03 34.88
CA LEU A 94 8.76 20.00 33.42
C LEU A 94 9.48 18.78 32.83
N LEU A 95 10.69 18.47 33.31
CA LEU A 95 11.46 17.32 32.86
C LEU A 95 10.74 15.99 33.15
N VAL A 96 10.16 15.85 34.34
CA VAL A 96 9.34 14.68 34.69
C VAL A 96 8.12 14.61 33.79
N ALA A 97 7.41 15.72 33.57
CA ALA A 97 6.24 15.77 32.71
C ALA A 97 6.56 15.36 31.25
N LEU A 98 7.64 15.88 30.66
CA LEU A 98 8.07 15.49 29.31
C LEU A 98 8.46 14.01 29.25
N THR A 99 9.14 13.49 30.27
CA THR A 99 9.57 12.09 30.31
C THR A 99 8.36 11.15 30.37
N VAL A 100 7.38 11.47 31.22
CA VAL A 100 6.14 10.68 31.35
C VAL A 100 5.29 10.78 30.08
N ALA A 101 5.12 11.98 29.52
CA ALA A 101 4.38 12.18 28.28
C ALA A 101 5.03 11.42 27.10
N GLY A 102 6.35 11.56 26.93
CA GLY A 102 7.12 10.85 25.91
C GLY A 102 6.98 9.34 26.04
N ALA A 103 7.22 8.79 27.24
CA ALA A 103 7.09 7.35 27.48
C ALA A 103 5.66 6.83 27.23
N SER A 104 4.64 7.63 27.51
CA SER A 104 3.23 7.25 27.30
C SER A 104 2.87 7.21 25.82
N ILE A 105 3.26 8.22 25.04
CA ILE A 105 3.04 8.28 23.59
C ILE A 105 3.77 7.12 22.91
N THR A 106 5.03 6.88 23.27
CA THR A 106 5.83 5.77 22.74
C THR A 106 5.15 4.43 22.98
N ARG A 107 4.70 4.15 24.20
CA ARG A 107 4.00 2.89 24.50
C ARG A 107 2.70 2.72 23.71
N TRP A 108 1.94 3.80 23.53
CA TRP A 108 0.69 3.76 22.77
C TRP A 108 0.91 3.42 21.28
N VAL A 109 1.89 4.06 20.64
CA VAL A 109 2.22 3.81 19.23
C VAL A 109 2.72 2.38 19.02
N PHE A 110 3.71 1.94 19.81
CA PHE A 110 4.28 0.59 19.64
C PHE A 110 3.26 -0.52 19.91
N ARG A 111 2.40 -0.36 20.92
CA ARG A 111 1.35 -1.35 21.20
C ARG A 111 0.37 -1.53 20.04
N SER A 112 0.01 -0.43 19.37
CA SER A 112 -0.88 -0.48 18.21
C SER A 112 -0.25 -1.21 17.02
N ILE A 113 1.06 -1.02 16.82
CA ILE A 113 1.82 -1.75 15.79
C ILE A 113 1.90 -3.24 16.15
N ASP A 114 2.23 -3.59 17.40
CA ASP A 114 2.31 -4.99 17.84
C ASP A 114 0.96 -5.71 17.69
N ASP A 115 -0.16 -5.04 17.97
CA ASP A 115 -1.50 -5.59 17.78
C ASP A 115 -1.82 -5.86 16.29
N ILE A 116 -1.38 -4.98 15.38
CA ILE A 116 -1.52 -5.17 13.93
C ILE A 116 -0.63 -6.34 13.46
N VAL A 117 0.62 -6.38 13.89
CA VAL A 117 1.57 -7.46 13.54
C VAL A 117 1.05 -8.81 14.04
N GLY A 118 0.56 -8.87 15.28
CA GLY A 118 0.00 -10.09 15.86
C GLY A 118 -1.31 -10.54 15.18
N GLN A 119 -2.08 -9.63 14.59
CA GLN A 119 -3.21 -9.99 13.71
C GLN A 119 -2.70 -10.52 12.37
N ALA A 120 -1.77 -9.83 11.72
CA ALA A 120 -1.22 -10.24 10.43
C ALA A 120 -0.56 -11.63 10.49
N GLN A 121 0.16 -11.94 11.57
CA GLN A 121 0.78 -13.26 11.78
C GLN A 121 -0.23 -14.41 11.96
N ARG A 122 -1.48 -14.09 12.33
CA ARG A 122 -2.55 -15.08 12.44
C ARG A 122 -3.27 -15.33 11.11
N ILE A 123 -3.11 -14.44 10.13
CA ILE A 123 -3.70 -14.60 8.81
C ILE A 123 -2.79 -15.51 7.98
N GLY A 124 -3.33 -16.65 7.57
CA GLY A 124 -2.67 -17.63 6.71
C GLY A 124 -3.67 -18.26 5.74
N GLU A 125 -3.24 -19.29 5.00
CA GLU A 125 -4.01 -19.90 3.91
C GLU A 125 -5.41 -20.43 4.31
N ALA A 126 -5.62 -20.72 5.59
CA ALA A 126 -6.88 -21.24 6.11
C ALA A 126 -7.92 -20.14 6.44
N ASN A 127 -7.49 -18.90 6.62
CA ASN A 127 -8.30 -17.78 7.11
C ASN A 127 -7.96 -16.45 6.43
N LEU A 128 -7.68 -16.52 5.12
CA LEU A 128 -7.43 -15.36 4.24
C LEU A 128 -8.62 -14.40 4.13
N ASP A 129 -9.81 -14.82 4.56
CA ASP A 129 -11.03 -14.01 4.65
C ASP A 129 -11.01 -13.02 5.83
N GLN A 130 -10.10 -13.20 6.79
CA GLN A 130 -9.97 -12.29 7.93
C GLN A 130 -9.29 -10.98 7.54
N ARG A 131 -9.68 -9.90 8.20
CA ARG A 131 -9.14 -8.55 8.00
C ARG A 131 -8.56 -8.00 9.31
N LEU A 132 -7.57 -7.14 9.17
CA LEU A 132 -6.98 -6.40 10.26
C LEU A 132 -8.02 -5.42 10.82
N SER A 133 -8.17 -5.40 12.13
CA SER A 133 -9.10 -4.50 12.81
C SER A 133 -8.62 -3.05 12.69
N HIS A 134 -9.47 -2.18 12.14
CA HIS A 134 -9.12 -0.77 11.99
C HIS A 134 -9.10 -0.07 13.37
N PRO A 135 -8.02 0.66 13.72
CA PRO A 135 -7.87 1.31 15.03
C PRO A 135 -8.85 2.48 15.27
N GLY A 136 -9.57 2.91 14.24
CA GLY A 136 -10.55 4.00 14.29
C GLY A 136 -9.92 5.40 14.19
N THR A 137 -8.59 5.47 14.20
CA THR A 137 -7.82 6.70 13.96
C THR A 137 -7.70 6.95 12.46
N ARG A 138 -7.76 8.23 12.04
CA ARG A 138 -7.54 8.65 10.64
C ARG A 138 -6.09 9.10 10.40
N ASP A 139 -5.17 8.50 11.15
CA ASP A 139 -3.74 8.75 11.08
C ASP A 139 -3.06 7.76 10.13
N GLU A 140 -1.74 7.84 10.05
CA GLU A 140 -0.90 6.98 9.21
C GLU A 140 -1.06 5.49 9.54
N ILE A 141 -1.41 5.15 10.79
CA ILE A 141 -1.66 3.77 11.22
C ILE A 141 -2.98 3.26 10.63
N GLY A 142 -4.04 4.06 10.65
CA GLY A 142 -5.30 3.71 9.98
C GLY A 142 -5.11 3.46 8.48
N HIS A 143 -4.42 4.37 7.80
CA HIS A 143 -4.13 4.24 6.36
C HIS A 143 -3.28 3.00 6.05
N LEU A 144 -2.33 2.63 6.91
CA LEU A 144 -1.57 1.39 6.78
C LEU A 144 -2.47 0.16 6.87
N VAL A 145 -3.40 0.13 7.83
CA VAL A 145 -4.36 -0.97 7.99
C VAL A 145 -5.26 -1.11 6.77
N ASP A 146 -5.77 0.00 6.23
CA ASP A 146 -6.57 0.00 5.00
C ASP A 146 -5.78 -0.57 3.82
N THR A 147 -4.54 -0.11 3.63
CA THR A 147 -3.66 -0.58 2.55
C THR A 147 -3.36 -2.09 2.68
N LEU A 148 -3.14 -2.57 3.90
CA LEU A 148 -2.91 -3.99 4.15
C LEU A 148 -4.17 -4.82 3.91
N ASN A 149 -5.35 -4.32 4.30
CA ASN A 149 -6.62 -4.98 4.03
C ASN A 149 -6.91 -5.06 2.53
N ASP A 150 -6.64 -4.01 1.75
CA ASP A 150 -6.75 -4.03 0.29
C ASP A 150 -5.81 -5.06 -0.35
N MET A 151 -4.59 -5.22 0.20
CA MET A 151 -3.66 -6.27 -0.24
C MET A 151 -4.20 -7.67 0.10
N LEU A 152 -4.74 -7.86 1.31
CA LEU A 152 -5.35 -9.12 1.73
C LEU A 152 -6.56 -9.48 0.86
N ASP A 153 -7.39 -8.51 0.48
CA ASP A 153 -8.50 -8.71 -0.45
C ASP A 153 -8.03 -9.27 -1.79
N ARG A 154 -6.95 -8.71 -2.35
CA ARG A 154 -6.37 -9.18 -3.61
C ARG A 154 -5.82 -10.60 -3.47
N ILE A 155 -5.14 -10.91 -2.36
CA ILE A 155 -4.59 -12.25 -2.12
C ILE A 155 -5.72 -13.27 -1.97
N ASP A 156 -6.76 -12.98 -1.18
CA ASP A 156 -7.92 -13.85 -0.98
C ASP A 156 -8.62 -14.14 -2.31
N GLN A 157 -8.87 -13.10 -3.12
CA GLN A 157 -9.47 -13.27 -4.46
C GLN A 157 -8.62 -14.16 -5.37
N SER A 158 -7.31 -13.92 -5.47
CA SER A 158 -6.40 -14.74 -6.28
C SER A 158 -6.39 -16.19 -5.80
N PHE A 159 -6.40 -16.42 -4.50
CA PHE A 159 -6.36 -17.77 -3.93
C PHE A 159 -7.69 -18.53 -4.13
N GLN A 160 -8.83 -17.83 -4.05
CA GLN A 160 -10.13 -18.42 -4.37
C GLN A 160 -10.23 -18.82 -5.84
N ILE A 161 -9.73 -17.98 -6.75
CA ILE A 161 -9.66 -18.30 -8.19
C ILE A 161 -8.79 -19.53 -8.40
N GLN A 162 -7.59 -19.58 -7.80
CA GLN A 162 -6.67 -20.72 -7.93
C GLN A 162 -7.26 -22.04 -7.41
N ARG A 163 -7.92 -22.01 -6.23
CA ARG A 163 -8.60 -23.18 -5.65
C ARG A 163 -9.71 -23.68 -6.55
N ARG A 164 -10.55 -22.77 -7.06
CA ARG A 164 -11.65 -23.12 -7.97
C ARG A 164 -11.12 -23.70 -9.27
N PHE A 165 -10.11 -23.07 -9.88
CA PHE A 165 -9.45 -23.56 -11.08
C PHE A 165 -8.89 -24.98 -10.90
N THR A 166 -8.19 -25.25 -9.80
CA THR A 166 -7.60 -26.58 -9.54
C THR A 166 -8.68 -27.64 -9.32
N SER A 167 -9.73 -27.29 -8.58
CA SER A 167 -10.88 -28.17 -8.37
C SER A 167 -11.57 -28.51 -9.69
N ASP A 168 -11.91 -27.50 -10.48
CA ASP A 168 -12.65 -27.66 -11.72
C ASP A 168 -11.81 -28.40 -12.77
N ALA A 169 -10.52 -28.07 -12.91
CA ALA A 169 -9.59 -28.81 -13.77
C ALA A 169 -9.50 -30.29 -13.38
N SER A 170 -9.44 -30.59 -12.07
CA SER A 170 -9.41 -31.98 -11.59
C SER A 170 -10.68 -32.75 -11.95
N HIS A 171 -11.84 -32.10 -11.85
CA HIS A 171 -13.12 -32.70 -12.22
C HIS A 171 -13.25 -32.92 -13.74
N GLU A 172 -12.93 -31.91 -14.53
CA GLU A 172 -13.00 -31.94 -15.99
C GLU A 172 -12.01 -32.93 -16.61
N LEU A 173 -10.84 -33.17 -15.99
CA LEU A 173 -9.89 -34.21 -16.42
C LEU A 173 -10.29 -35.62 -15.96
N ARG A 174 -10.92 -35.77 -14.79
CA ARG A 174 -11.27 -37.10 -14.25
C ARG A 174 -12.35 -37.81 -15.07
N SER A 175 -13.37 -37.08 -15.53
CA SER A 175 -14.47 -37.63 -16.35
C SER A 175 -14.00 -38.30 -17.65
N PRO A 176 -13.27 -37.62 -18.56
CA PRO A 176 -12.76 -38.20 -19.80
C PRO A 176 -11.81 -39.37 -19.55
N LEU A 177 -10.92 -39.26 -18.57
CA LEU A 177 -10.02 -40.36 -18.18
C LEU A 177 -10.77 -41.59 -17.68
N SER A 178 -11.86 -41.41 -16.92
CA SER A 178 -12.68 -42.51 -16.43
C SER A 178 -13.42 -43.22 -17.57
N ARG A 179 -13.91 -42.45 -18.56
CA ARG A 179 -14.53 -43.01 -19.78
C ARG A 179 -13.53 -43.80 -20.60
N LEU A 180 -12.37 -43.21 -20.90
CA LEU A 180 -11.29 -43.86 -21.64
C LEU A 180 -10.85 -45.17 -20.97
N ARG A 181 -10.70 -45.16 -19.63
CA ARG A 181 -10.37 -46.38 -18.87
C ARG A 181 -11.47 -47.44 -18.98
N ALA A 182 -12.72 -47.06 -18.79
CA ALA A 182 -13.85 -47.99 -18.86
C ALA A 182 -13.97 -48.64 -20.24
N GLU A 183 -13.78 -47.86 -21.30
CA GLU A 183 -13.85 -48.35 -22.67
C GLU A 183 -12.74 -49.35 -22.99
N ILE A 184 -11.50 -49.07 -22.56
CA ILE A 184 -10.38 -50.00 -22.65
C ILE A 184 -10.66 -51.28 -21.83
N GLU A 185 -11.11 -51.16 -20.57
CA GLU A 185 -11.44 -52.31 -19.73
C GLU A 185 -12.53 -53.19 -20.36
N ILE A 186 -13.59 -52.57 -20.91
CA ILE A 186 -14.69 -53.27 -21.58
C ILE A 186 -14.18 -53.99 -22.83
N THR A 187 -13.29 -53.37 -23.60
CA THR A 187 -12.69 -53.94 -24.81
C THR A 187 -11.72 -55.09 -24.51
N LEU A 188 -11.04 -55.06 -23.36
CA LEU A 188 -10.12 -56.12 -22.93
C LEU A 188 -10.81 -57.30 -22.23
N ARG A 189 -12.08 -57.19 -21.81
CA ARG A 189 -12.80 -58.26 -21.08
C ARG A 189 -12.98 -59.57 -21.87
N ARG A 190 -13.00 -59.51 -23.19
CA ARG A 190 -13.15 -60.68 -24.06
C ARG A 190 -12.46 -60.46 -25.41
N PRO A 191 -12.02 -61.51 -26.11
CA PRO A 191 -11.55 -61.40 -27.48
C PRO A 191 -12.65 -60.81 -28.37
N ARG A 192 -12.25 -59.91 -29.28
CA ARG A 192 -13.12 -59.23 -30.24
C ARG A 192 -12.55 -59.37 -31.65
N ASP A 193 -13.36 -59.03 -32.64
CA ASP A 193 -12.85 -58.93 -34.00
C ASP A 193 -11.91 -57.71 -34.16
N ALA A 194 -11.13 -57.70 -35.23
CA ALA A 194 -10.20 -56.61 -35.50
C ALA A 194 -10.91 -55.25 -35.71
N ALA A 195 -12.15 -55.24 -36.23
CA ALA A 195 -12.90 -54.01 -36.48
C ALA A 195 -13.38 -53.36 -35.18
N GLU A 196 -13.90 -54.12 -34.21
CA GLU A 196 -14.28 -53.64 -32.87
C GLU A 196 -13.08 -53.05 -32.12
N TYR A 197 -11.88 -53.63 -32.26
CA TYR A 197 -10.66 -53.05 -31.69
C TYR A 197 -10.31 -51.71 -32.35
N VAL A 198 -10.38 -51.63 -33.68
CA VAL A 198 -10.11 -50.38 -34.42
C VAL A 198 -11.10 -49.29 -34.03
N ASP A 199 -12.39 -49.60 -33.90
CA ASP A 199 -13.40 -48.62 -33.49
C ASP A 199 -13.20 -48.14 -32.05
N THR A 200 -12.86 -49.06 -31.12
CA THR A 200 -12.48 -48.68 -29.74
C THR A 200 -11.26 -47.74 -29.74
N LEU A 201 -10.23 -48.04 -30.54
CA LEU A 201 -9.02 -47.22 -30.61
C LEU A 201 -9.30 -45.83 -31.20
N ARG A 202 -10.22 -45.72 -32.17
CA ARG A 202 -10.67 -44.42 -32.69
C ARG A 202 -11.38 -43.61 -31.61
N SER A 203 -12.34 -44.22 -30.90
CA SER A 203 -13.04 -43.56 -29.78
C SER A 203 -12.07 -43.09 -28.69
N CYS A 204 -11.09 -43.93 -28.33
CA CYS A 204 -10.03 -43.54 -27.40
C CYS A 204 -9.18 -42.37 -27.93
N MET A 205 -8.87 -42.34 -29.24
CA MET A 205 -8.13 -41.24 -29.85
C MET A 205 -8.91 -39.93 -29.78
N GLU A 206 -10.21 -39.94 -30.08
CA GLU A 206 -11.08 -38.76 -29.96
C GLU A 206 -11.09 -38.20 -28.52
N GLU A 207 -11.11 -39.07 -27.51
CA GLU A 207 -11.07 -38.64 -26.11
C GLU A 207 -9.69 -38.07 -25.72
N VAL A 208 -8.59 -38.59 -26.29
CA VAL A 208 -7.23 -38.05 -26.10
C VAL A 208 -7.08 -36.68 -26.77
N GLU A 209 -7.62 -36.50 -27.97
CA GLU A 209 -7.65 -35.20 -28.66
C GLU A 209 -8.42 -34.17 -27.83
N ARG A 210 -9.58 -34.56 -27.28
CA ARG A 210 -10.37 -33.71 -26.40
C ARG A 210 -9.63 -33.34 -25.11
N LEU A 211 -8.93 -34.30 -24.49
CA LEU A 211 -8.08 -34.04 -23.33
C LEU A 211 -6.94 -33.07 -23.64
N THR A 212 -6.35 -33.19 -24.83
CA THR A 212 -5.27 -32.30 -25.27
C THR A 212 -5.75 -30.86 -25.39
N LEU A 213 -6.89 -30.64 -26.06
CA LEU A 213 -7.53 -29.32 -26.16
C LEU A 213 -7.86 -28.74 -24.78
N LEU A 214 -8.42 -29.54 -23.88
CA LEU A 214 -8.74 -29.10 -22.51
C LEU A 214 -7.48 -28.64 -21.75
N VAL A 215 -6.37 -29.37 -21.87
CA VAL A 215 -5.10 -28.98 -21.23
C VAL A 215 -4.55 -27.69 -21.84
N GLU A 216 -4.63 -27.52 -23.15
CA GLU A 216 -4.22 -26.28 -23.83
C GLU A 216 -5.06 -25.08 -23.37
N GLU A 217 -6.38 -25.25 -23.25
CA GLU A 217 -7.28 -24.21 -22.70
C GLU A 217 -6.93 -23.84 -21.25
N LEU A 218 -6.67 -24.84 -20.40
CA LEU A 218 -6.29 -24.62 -19.00
C LEU A 218 -4.95 -23.88 -18.88
N LEU A 219 -3.97 -24.23 -19.71
CA LEU A 219 -2.66 -23.57 -19.75
C LEU A 219 -2.76 -22.13 -20.26
N ALA A 220 -3.60 -21.88 -21.27
CA ALA A 220 -3.84 -20.52 -21.76
C ALA A 220 -4.51 -19.64 -20.70
N LEU A 221 -5.50 -20.19 -19.98
CA LEU A 221 -6.15 -19.47 -18.88
C LEU A 221 -5.17 -19.15 -17.75
N ALA A 222 -4.33 -20.12 -17.35
CA ALA A 222 -3.33 -19.91 -16.30
C ALA A 222 -2.29 -18.83 -16.67
N ARG A 223 -1.88 -18.73 -17.95
CA ARG A 223 -0.98 -17.67 -18.44
C ARG A 223 -1.63 -16.29 -18.40
N TYR A 224 -2.92 -16.23 -18.72
CA TYR A 224 -3.71 -15.00 -18.64
C TYR A 224 -3.84 -14.52 -17.19
N ASP A 225 -4.22 -15.41 -16.26
CA ASP A 225 -4.36 -15.09 -14.83
C ASP A 225 -3.03 -14.68 -14.17
N ALA A 226 -1.91 -15.29 -14.59
CA ALA A 226 -0.57 -14.91 -14.15
C ALA A 226 -0.10 -13.54 -14.69
N GLY A 227 -0.91 -12.86 -15.51
CA GLY A 227 -0.56 -11.59 -16.12
C GLY A 227 0.56 -11.67 -17.16
N GLN A 228 0.97 -12.87 -17.57
CA GLN A 228 2.00 -13.06 -18.59
C GLN A 228 1.52 -12.63 -19.99
N ASP A 229 0.20 -12.66 -20.22
CA ASP A 229 -0.44 -12.15 -21.45
C ASP A 229 -0.97 -10.71 -21.33
N ARG A 230 -0.67 -9.99 -20.23
CA ARG A 230 -1.01 -8.56 -20.07
C ARG A 230 -0.06 -7.62 -20.79
N ASP A 231 0.88 -8.13 -21.59
CA ASP A 231 1.69 -7.34 -22.51
C ASP A 231 0.82 -6.82 -23.67
N ALA A 232 -0.05 -5.85 -23.37
CA ALA A 232 -0.79 -5.03 -24.33
C ALA A 232 0.13 -4.20 -25.25
N SER A 233 1.45 -4.34 -25.09
CA SER A 233 2.46 -3.74 -25.96
C SER A 233 2.64 -4.51 -27.27
N ALA A 234 2.15 -5.75 -27.38
CA ALA A 234 2.17 -6.52 -28.63
C ALA A 234 0.97 -6.13 -29.53
N SER A 235 1.29 -5.50 -30.67
CA SER A 235 0.30 -5.16 -31.69
C SER A 235 0.08 -6.36 -32.61
N THR A 236 -0.96 -7.15 -32.32
CA THR A 236 -1.25 -8.43 -32.98
C THR A 236 -2.16 -8.24 -34.21
N SER A 237 -1.81 -8.89 -35.33
CA SER A 237 -2.58 -8.85 -36.59
C SER A 237 -3.74 -9.86 -36.55
N LEU A 238 -4.98 -9.37 -36.43
CA LEU A 238 -6.17 -10.24 -36.36
C LEU A 238 -6.42 -10.98 -37.68
N GLY A 239 -6.05 -10.38 -38.81
CA GLY A 239 -6.17 -11.01 -40.14
C GLY A 239 -5.26 -12.22 -40.30
N GLU A 240 -4.03 -12.15 -39.78
CA GLU A 240 -3.06 -13.27 -39.81
C GLU A 240 -3.53 -14.43 -38.91
N ILE A 241 -4.01 -14.13 -37.71
CA ILE A 241 -4.58 -15.13 -36.80
C ILE A 241 -5.80 -15.81 -37.45
N ALA A 242 -6.72 -15.02 -38.02
CA ALA A 242 -7.91 -15.56 -38.68
C ALA A 242 -7.54 -16.45 -39.87
N ALA A 243 -6.56 -16.06 -40.69
CA ALA A 243 -6.08 -16.86 -41.80
C ALA A 243 -5.44 -18.18 -41.32
N ALA A 244 -4.61 -18.14 -40.28
CA ALA A 244 -3.99 -19.33 -39.70
C ALA A 244 -5.02 -20.28 -39.07
N ALA A 245 -6.03 -19.74 -38.38
CA ALA A 245 -7.12 -20.53 -37.81
C ALA A 245 -7.98 -21.22 -38.90
N ILE A 246 -8.32 -20.50 -39.97
CA ILE A 246 -9.02 -21.08 -41.14
C ILE A 246 -8.21 -22.20 -41.77
N GLY A 247 -6.89 -21.99 -41.95
CA GLY A 247 -6.00 -23.02 -42.49
C GLY A 247 -6.02 -24.32 -41.66
N ARG A 248 -6.05 -24.21 -40.32
CA ARG A 248 -6.16 -25.36 -39.43
C ARG A 248 -7.52 -26.06 -39.51
N ALA A 249 -8.61 -25.29 -39.55
CA ALA A 249 -9.97 -25.83 -39.59
C ALA A 249 -10.38 -26.39 -40.96
N GLN A 250 -9.61 -26.13 -42.01
CA GLN A 250 -10.00 -26.42 -43.39
C GLN A 250 -10.23 -27.91 -43.67
N ALA A 251 -9.40 -28.79 -43.11
CA ALA A 251 -9.57 -30.25 -43.26
C ALA A 251 -10.89 -30.74 -42.63
N THR A 252 -11.15 -30.32 -41.39
CA THR A 252 -12.38 -30.65 -40.66
C THR A 252 -13.62 -30.09 -41.35
N ALA A 253 -13.55 -28.86 -41.84
CA ALA A 253 -14.65 -28.23 -42.57
C ALA A 253 -14.95 -28.97 -43.89
N GLN A 254 -13.93 -29.40 -44.63
CA GLN A 254 -14.10 -30.19 -45.85
C GLN A 254 -14.76 -31.55 -45.56
N GLN A 255 -14.33 -32.24 -44.50
CA GLN A 255 -14.93 -33.51 -44.09
C GLN A 255 -16.42 -33.35 -43.73
N ARG A 256 -16.79 -32.22 -43.15
CA ARG A 256 -18.18 -31.87 -42.81
C ARG A 256 -18.97 -31.19 -43.93
N GLN A 257 -18.37 -30.98 -45.11
CA GLN A 257 -18.96 -30.25 -46.23
C GLN A 257 -19.38 -28.80 -45.88
N VAL A 258 -18.60 -28.13 -45.03
CA VAL A 258 -18.81 -26.74 -44.60
C VAL A 258 -17.84 -25.82 -45.36
N ARG A 259 -18.35 -24.70 -45.90
CA ARG A 259 -17.53 -23.71 -46.62
C ARG A 259 -16.96 -22.66 -45.66
N LEU A 260 -15.65 -22.53 -45.59
CA LEU A 260 -14.97 -21.46 -44.85
C LEU A 260 -14.66 -20.27 -45.77
N THR A 261 -14.90 -19.05 -45.29
CA THR A 261 -14.53 -17.81 -45.99
C THR A 261 -13.88 -16.80 -45.05
N LEU A 262 -12.84 -16.11 -45.53
CA LEU A 262 -12.21 -14.99 -44.83
C LEU A 262 -12.50 -13.68 -45.57
N GLN A 263 -13.07 -12.72 -44.85
CA GLN A 263 -13.29 -11.36 -45.31
C GLN A 263 -12.42 -10.42 -44.46
N ALA A 264 -11.17 -10.24 -44.86
CA ALA A 264 -10.27 -9.28 -44.23
C ALA A 264 -10.24 -7.97 -45.03
N ALA A 265 -10.21 -6.84 -44.32
CA ALA A 265 -9.90 -5.55 -44.95
C ALA A 265 -8.52 -5.59 -45.63
N GLY A 266 -8.34 -4.83 -46.72
CA GLY A 266 -7.06 -4.74 -47.44
C GLY A 266 -5.90 -4.13 -46.62
N THR A 267 -6.19 -3.58 -45.43
CA THR A 267 -5.21 -3.04 -44.48
C THR A 267 -5.11 -3.93 -43.24
N PRO A 268 -3.91 -4.14 -42.66
CA PRO A 268 -3.74 -4.96 -41.46
C PRO A 268 -4.52 -4.39 -40.27
N VAL A 269 -5.50 -5.15 -39.78
CA VAL A 269 -6.25 -4.81 -38.56
C VAL A 269 -5.48 -5.33 -37.36
N ARG A 270 -5.03 -4.42 -36.49
CA ARG A 270 -4.23 -4.77 -35.32
C ARG A 270 -4.96 -4.46 -34.01
N ALA A 271 -4.79 -5.35 -33.03
CA ALA A 271 -5.36 -5.22 -31.70
C ALA A 271 -4.26 -5.28 -30.62
N ALA A 272 -4.44 -4.51 -29.54
CA ALA A 272 -3.59 -4.55 -28.36
C ALA A 272 -4.00 -5.74 -27.47
N ILE A 273 -3.70 -6.95 -27.95
CA ILE A 273 -4.03 -8.22 -27.30
C ILE A 273 -2.86 -9.18 -27.52
N GLY A 274 -2.54 -9.99 -26.51
CA GLY A 274 -1.56 -11.07 -26.65
C GLY A 274 -1.95 -12.04 -27.76
N GLU A 275 -0.98 -12.41 -28.61
CA GLU A 275 -1.20 -13.30 -29.76
C GLU A 275 -1.80 -14.66 -29.36
N GLY A 276 -1.38 -15.21 -28.22
CA GLY A 276 -1.91 -16.47 -27.69
C GLY A 276 -3.40 -16.39 -27.35
N ALA A 277 -3.80 -15.36 -26.59
CA ALA A 277 -5.20 -15.14 -26.23
C ALA A 277 -6.09 -14.91 -27.47
N ALA A 278 -5.64 -14.07 -28.41
CA ALA A 278 -6.36 -13.83 -29.66
C ALA A 278 -6.48 -15.11 -30.51
N THR A 279 -5.42 -15.92 -30.58
CA THR A 279 -5.44 -17.19 -31.30
C THR A 279 -6.42 -18.17 -30.69
N LEU A 280 -6.44 -18.31 -29.37
CA LEU A 280 -7.37 -19.20 -28.66
C LEU A 280 -8.82 -18.81 -28.93
N ILE A 281 -9.15 -17.52 -28.81
CA ILE A 281 -10.51 -17.02 -29.06
C ILE A 281 -10.96 -17.35 -30.48
N VAL A 282 -10.14 -17.04 -31.48
CA VAL A 282 -10.50 -17.25 -32.90
C VAL A 282 -10.65 -18.73 -33.23
N VAL A 283 -9.76 -19.59 -32.72
CA VAL A 283 -9.85 -21.04 -32.91
C VAL A 283 -11.13 -21.59 -32.28
N ASN A 284 -11.42 -21.24 -31.02
CA ASN A 284 -12.60 -21.74 -30.33
C ASN A 284 -13.91 -21.30 -31.00
N LEU A 285 -13.99 -20.05 -31.47
CA LEU A 285 -15.14 -19.57 -32.22
C LEU A 285 -15.31 -20.32 -33.54
N LEU A 286 -14.21 -20.55 -34.27
CA LEU A 286 -14.24 -21.21 -35.57
C LEU A 286 -14.58 -22.70 -35.45
N GLU A 287 -14.02 -23.40 -34.45
CA GLU A 287 -14.32 -24.80 -34.17
C GLU A 287 -15.78 -24.98 -33.80
N ASN A 288 -16.34 -24.11 -32.95
CA ASN A 288 -17.76 -24.13 -32.64
C ASN A 288 -18.62 -23.89 -33.89
N ALA A 289 -18.28 -22.88 -34.69
CA ALA A 289 -19.00 -22.59 -35.93
C ALA A 289 -19.02 -23.81 -36.89
N VAL A 290 -17.87 -24.46 -37.10
CA VAL A 290 -17.79 -25.67 -37.95
C VAL A 290 -18.52 -26.86 -37.33
N LYS A 291 -18.50 -26.99 -36.00
CA LYS A 291 -19.14 -28.09 -35.28
C LYS A 291 -20.66 -28.05 -35.41
N PHE A 292 -21.26 -26.87 -35.33
CA PHE A 292 -22.73 -26.69 -35.30
C PHE A 292 -23.34 -26.36 -36.68
N THR A 293 -22.52 -26.10 -37.69
CA THR A 293 -22.99 -25.91 -39.08
C THR A 293 -23.36 -27.25 -39.74
N PRO A 294 -24.58 -27.41 -40.29
CA PRO A 294 -24.97 -28.59 -41.07
C PRO A 294 -24.14 -28.76 -42.35
N ALA A 295 -24.12 -29.97 -42.89
CA ALA A 295 -23.49 -30.25 -44.18
C ALA A 295 -24.09 -29.37 -45.30
N GLY A 296 -23.22 -28.76 -46.11
CA GLY A 296 -23.61 -27.79 -47.14
C GLY A 296 -23.70 -26.34 -46.65
N GLY A 297 -23.53 -26.09 -45.34
CA GLY A 297 -23.52 -24.75 -44.75
C GLY A 297 -22.21 -23.98 -44.96
N ALA A 298 -22.15 -22.78 -44.39
CA ALA A 298 -21.01 -21.88 -44.52
C ALA A 298 -20.67 -21.18 -43.19
N VAL A 299 -19.37 -20.93 -43.01
CA VAL A 299 -18.81 -20.12 -41.93
C VAL A 299 -17.98 -19.00 -42.54
N ALA A 300 -18.23 -17.77 -42.10
CA ALA A 300 -17.54 -16.56 -42.54
C ALA A 300 -16.83 -15.89 -41.37
N VAL A 301 -15.53 -15.65 -41.51
CA VAL A 301 -14.75 -14.84 -40.59
C VAL A 301 -14.55 -13.47 -41.23
N ARG A 302 -14.96 -12.40 -40.55
CA ARG A 302 -14.77 -11.02 -41.00
C ARG A 302 -13.87 -10.28 -40.04
N VAL A 303 -12.91 -9.52 -40.56
CA VAL A 303 -12.00 -8.68 -39.80
C VAL A 303 -12.01 -7.27 -40.37
N TRP A 304 -12.39 -6.29 -39.56
CA TRP A 304 -12.50 -4.89 -39.96
C TRP A 304 -12.11 -3.94 -38.83
N GLN A 305 -12.05 -2.65 -39.12
CA GLN A 305 -11.82 -1.60 -38.14
C GLN A 305 -13.02 -0.65 -38.14
N GLU A 306 -13.55 -0.34 -36.96
CA GLU A 306 -14.71 0.54 -36.78
C GLU A 306 -14.56 1.38 -35.52
N GLY A 307 -14.78 2.70 -35.63
CA GLY A 307 -14.70 3.61 -34.48
C GLY A 307 -13.35 3.61 -33.75
N GLY A 308 -12.25 3.30 -34.45
CA GLY A 308 -10.91 3.17 -33.86
C GLY A 308 -10.67 1.84 -33.13
N GLN A 309 -11.61 0.91 -33.17
CA GLN A 309 -11.51 -0.43 -32.58
C GLN A 309 -11.29 -1.49 -33.67
N ALA A 310 -10.53 -2.52 -33.35
CA ALA A 310 -10.36 -3.70 -34.18
C ALA A 310 -11.52 -4.67 -33.93
N CYS A 311 -12.22 -5.07 -34.99
CA CYS A 311 -13.40 -5.92 -34.92
C CYS A 311 -13.15 -7.24 -35.66
N LEU A 312 -13.62 -8.34 -35.06
CA LEU A 312 -13.60 -9.68 -35.66
C LEU A 312 -14.94 -10.36 -35.38
N SER A 313 -15.56 -10.94 -36.41
CA SER A 313 -16.78 -11.74 -36.28
C SER A 313 -16.60 -13.10 -36.93
N VAL A 314 -17.15 -14.14 -36.30
CA VAL A 314 -17.36 -15.46 -36.89
C VAL A 314 -18.86 -15.66 -37.03
N SER A 315 -19.35 -15.91 -38.24
CA SER A 315 -20.77 -16.13 -38.54
C SER A 315 -20.93 -17.48 -39.21
N ASP A 316 -21.88 -18.27 -38.74
CA ASP A 316 -22.20 -19.59 -39.27
C ASP A 316 -23.66 -19.68 -39.75
N SER A 317 -23.95 -20.67 -40.60
CA SER A 317 -25.30 -20.96 -41.10
C SER A 317 -25.97 -22.10 -40.33
N GLY A 318 -25.62 -22.30 -39.06
CA GLY A 318 -26.20 -23.30 -38.18
C GLY A 318 -27.60 -22.94 -37.68
N PRO A 319 -28.20 -23.78 -36.82
CA PRO A 319 -29.57 -23.59 -36.30
C PRO A 319 -29.74 -22.37 -35.38
N GLY A 320 -28.68 -21.61 -35.12
CA GLY A 320 -28.68 -20.52 -34.16
C GLY A 320 -28.79 -21.03 -32.72
N ILE A 321 -28.92 -20.09 -31.79
CA ILE A 321 -29.01 -20.37 -30.35
C ILE A 321 -30.34 -19.81 -29.84
N GLY A 322 -31.04 -20.57 -29.00
CA GLY A 322 -32.32 -20.15 -28.44
C GLY A 322 -32.19 -18.85 -27.65
N VAL A 323 -33.23 -18.00 -27.68
CA VAL A 323 -33.19 -16.68 -27.00
C VAL A 323 -32.96 -16.83 -25.50
N ASP A 324 -33.45 -17.93 -24.92
CA ASP A 324 -33.30 -18.27 -23.51
C ASP A 324 -31.90 -18.83 -23.15
N GLU A 325 -31.14 -19.28 -24.15
CA GLU A 325 -29.77 -19.82 -23.99
C GLU A 325 -28.69 -18.74 -24.20
N LEU A 326 -29.00 -17.65 -24.91
CA LEU A 326 -28.11 -16.50 -25.13
C LEU A 326 -27.48 -15.91 -23.85
N PRO A 327 -28.21 -15.78 -22.71
CA PRO A 327 -27.61 -15.29 -21.46
C PRO A 327 -26.58 -16.26 -20.86
N HIS A 328 -26.72 -17.56 -21.16
CA HIS A 328 -25.92 -18.64 -20.59
C HIS A 328 -24.80 -19.11 -21.53
N LEU A 329 -24.71 -18.57 -22.74
CA LEU A 329 -23.77 -18.98 -23.79
C LEU A 329 -22.29 -18.85 -23.39
N PHE A 330 -21.99 -17.86 -22.55
CA PHE A 330 -20.66 -17.60 -21.97
C PHE A 330 -20.56 -18.04 -20.51
N GLU A 331 -21.66 -18.55 -19.95
CA GLU A 331 -21.63 -19.30 -18.72
C GLU A 331 -21.20 -20.72 -19.09
N ARG A 332 -19.96 -21.10 -18.80
CA ARG A 332 -19.58 -22.50 -18.90
C ARG A 332 -20.62 -23.34 -18.15
N SER A 333 -21.00 -24.49 -18.71
CA SER A 333 -21.84 -25.50 -18.05
C SER A 333 -21.24 -26.10 -16.77
N ALA A 334 -20.13 -25.55 -16.26
CA ALA A 334 -19.61 -25.78 -14.93
C ALA A 334 -18.75 -24.57 -14.44
N GLY A 335 -19.28 -23.80 -13.49
CA GLY A 335 -18.55 -23.24 -12.33
C GLY A 335 -17.53 -22.11 -12.49
N ILE A 336 -16.91 -21.88 -13.65
CA ILE A 336 -15.79 -20.92 -13.78
C ILE A 336 -16.29 -19.57 -14.31
N LYS A 337 -16.43 -18.58 -13.42
CA LYS A 337 -16.58 -17.16 -13.80
C LYS A 337 -15.21 -16.58 -14.14
N VAL A 338 -14.94 -16.35 -15.43
CA VAL A 338 -13.82 -15.50 -15.86
C VAL A 338 -14.32 -14.05 -15.83
N PRO A 339 -13.81 -13.18 -14.94
CA PRO A 339 -14.37 -11.84 -14.75
C PRO A 339 -14.28 -10.95 -16.00
N ASP A 340 -13.31 -11.21 -16.90
CA ASP A 340 -12.97 -10.26 -17.97
C ASP A 340 -13.45 -10.67 -19.37
N VAL A 341 -13.75 -11.96 -19.61
CA VAL A 341 -14.38 -12.39 -20.87
C VAL A 341 -15.81 -11.86 -20.96
N ALA A 342 -16.52 -11.77 -19.83
CA ALA A 342 -17.84 -11.16 -19.76
C ALA A 342 -17.81 -9.66 -20.15
N THR A 343 -16.73 -8.93 -19.85
CA THR A 343 -16.54 -7.52 -20.24
C THR A 343 -16.22 -7.39 -21.73
N LEU A 344 -15.38 -8.28 -22.26
CA LEU A 344 -15.08 -8.35 -23.71
C LEU A 344 -16.34 -8.71 -24.53
N VAL A 345 -17.19 -9.59 -23.99
CA VAL A 345 -18.44 -10.04 -24.60
C VAL A 345 -19.58 -9.04 -24.40
N ALA A 346 -19.60 -8.25 -23.31
CA ALA A 346 -20.58 -7.17 -23.14
C ALA A 346 -20.43 -6.09 -24.24
N LYS A 347 -19.21 -5.89 -24.76
CA LYS A 347 -18.98 -5.10 -25.98
C LYS A 347 -19.59 -5.76 -27.21
N LEU A 348 -19.41 -7.07 -27.41
CA LEU A 348 -20.05 -7.83 -28.50
C LEU A 348 -21.60 -7.83 -28.42
N ARG A 349 -22.16 -7.81 -27.21
CA ARG A 349 -23.62 -7.78 -26.97
C ARG A 349 -24.29 -6.48 -27.43
N THR A 350 -23.52 -5.42 -27.65
CA THR A 350 -24.06 -4.13 -28.10
C THR A 350 -24.19 -4.08 -29.64
N GLU A 351 -23.45 -4.89 -30.37
CA GLU A 351 -23.46 -4.93 -31.85
C GLU A 351 -24.35 -6.06 -32.41
N ALA A 352 -24.58 -7.15 -31.67
CA ALA A 352 -25.49 -8.23 -32.09
C ALA A 352 -26.99 -7.85 -32.07
N LYS A 353 -27.35 -6.59 -31.81
CA LYS A 353 -28.74 -6.10 -31.82
C LYS A 353 -29.18 -5.48 -33.15
N VAL A 354 -28.31 -5.47 -34.17
CA VAL A 354 -28.68 -5.07 -35.53
C VAL A 354 -27.87 -5.91 -36.52
N ILE A 355 -28.43 -7.06 -36.93
CA ILE A 355 -28.48 -7.62 -38.31
C ILE A 355 -29.22 -8.96 -38.24
#